data_AF-A0AB37TA67-F1
#
_entry.id   AF-A0AB37TA67-F1
#
_cell.length_a   1.000
_cell.length_b   1.000
_cell.length_c   1.000
_cell.angle_alpha   90.00
_cell.angle_beta   90.00
_cell.angle_gamma   90.00
#
_symmetry.space_group_name_H-M   'P 1'
#
loop_
_entity.id
_entity.type
_entity.pdbx_description
1 polymer ?
#
loop_
_entity_poly.entity_id
_entity_poly.type
_entity_poly.pdbx_seq_one_letter_code
_entity_poly.pdbx_strand_id
1 'polypeptide(L)'
;KQFYRGRLIDRIGNVGPWSDWVNGITTSDPDAVLDLITGHISETDLAKELQGKIENTVDVAESAKQVATNAQTAASSAQTAATNAQTAATEAKTAASNAQTAALTAQAQASSAQQVANDASAIAANAKNTADQAAASALTANTAASEAKTAAAKVASDLTTSTNQLNQKIADESSARVAAISNLNDGLTTETTQRKSEDTALLNNIETYKSSTNGTLSSLQTQITTNATNTSANTSKITSLDSRLTTNEGKTADAISAAATAQQTANTAVTNAAAAASAVTSLRSELSSGKGINNIVAPFSDPQELPTLGGAGRTVALIDSLLRRNGKAYKVAHTTSAHYVYFGTAQAAQAPAQMSMHIEAGRTYMFSVWLKAISTAIPSIRFNILWFIRDPNTGNITTNGGIVFPQGQTDSYISPGTNGQRYSFKSSTAPTNAIGATIYAVGNPSGPTTSEYLVDMLMFEESIGSEKPASTWVAGPADLNAIKNAFDASATAINNLTTRVANDEGIITSQGNSITQLNNSITNINGTLSTKADSTALNALTNRVSTAEGQITAQGSAIVSLKNDLAATNNAVASKADSSAVTNLTSRVSTAEGN
;
A
#
# COMPACT_ATOMS: atom_id res chain seq x y z
N LYS A 1 0.93 246.00 -48.64
CA LYS A 1 2.22 246.41 -48.04
C LYS A 1 2.95 245.15 -47.58
N GLN A 2 3.96 244.71 -48.32
CA GLN A 2 4.90 243.68 -47.90
C GLN A 2 6.07 244.41 -47.17
N PHE A 3 7.24 243.79 -46.95
CA PHE A 3 8.34 244.36 -46.18
C PHE A 3 9.68 244.21 -46.91
N TYR A 4 10.41 245.31 -47.10
CA TYR A 4 11.82 245.34 -47.52
C TYR A 4 12.70 245.93 -46.38
N ARG A 5 13.98 245.52 -46.22
CA ARG A 5 15.03 246.18 -45.37
C ARG A 5 16.42 246.06 -46.02
N GLY A 6 17.37 246.96 -45.73
CA GLY A 6 18.73 246.90 -46.30
C GLY A 6 19.77 247.78 -45.59
N ARG A 7 21.07 247.44 -45.75
CA ARG A 7 22.23 248.23 -45.27
C ARG A 7 22.92 249.00 -46.40
N LEU A 8 23.84 249.88 -46.02
CA LEU A 8 24.78 250.57 -46.90
C LEU A 8 26.16 249.89 -46.92
N ILE A 9 26.92 250.11 -48.00
CA ILE A 9 28.36 249.83 -48.17
C ILE A 9 28.92 250.98 -49.04
N ASP A 10 30.04 251.59 -48.64
CA ASP A 10 30.72 252.61 -49.47
C ASP A 10 31.84 252.01 -50.36
N ARG A 11 32.07 252.67 -51.51
CA ARG A 11 32.95 252.26 -52.62
C ARG A 11 34.35 252.91 -52.61
N ILE A 12 34.72 253.69 -51.59
CA ILE A 12 36.14 253.80 -51.17
C ILE A 12 36.44 253.02 -49.88
N GLY A 13 35.42 252.58 -49.14
CA GLY A 13 35.51 251.36 -48.32
C GLY A 13 35.05 251.44 -46.87
N ASN A 14 34.01 252.22 -46.53
CA ASN A 14 33.53 252.32 -45.14
C ASN A 14 32.07 251.88 -44.89
N VAL A 15 31.77 251.60 -43.62
CA VAL A 15 30.68 250.72 -43.15
C VAL A 15 30.02 251.28 -41.88
N GLY A 16 28.72 251.00 -41.69
CA GLY A 16 27.99 251.25 -40.44
C GLY A 16 26.93 250.18 -40.11
N PRO A 17 26.30 250.24 -38.92
CA PRO A 17 25.23 249.32 -38.45
C PRO A 17 23.83 249.52 -39.12
N TRP A 18 22.77 248.83 -38.64
CA TRP A 18 21.59 248.35 -39.41
C TRP A 18 20.19 248.96 -39.05
N SER A 19 19.16 248.79 -39.92
CA SER A 19 17.77 249.37 -39.83
C SER A 19 16.58 248.41 -39.60
N ASP A 20 15.39 248.97 -39.38
CA ASP A 20 14.04 248.33 -39.37
C ASP A 20 13.49 247.98 -40.80
N TRP A 21 12.22 247.50 -40.91
CA TRP A 21 11.53 246.95 -42.12
C TRP A 21 10.47 247.92 -42.80
N VAL A 22 9.70 247.56 -43.88
CA VAL A 22 8.73 248.46 -44.65
C VAL A 22 8.62 248.26 -46.21
N ASN A 23 7.44 248.22 -46.92
CA ASN A 23 7.24 248.43 -48.40
C ASN A 23 5.79 248.70 -48.96
N GLY A 24 5.69 248.92 -50.30
CA GLY A 24 4.49 248.85 -51.19
C GLY A 24 4.85 248.36 -52.63
N ILE A 25 4.01 248.35 -53.69
CA ILE A 25 2.59 248.77 -53.90
C ILE A 25 1.97 248.15 -55.23
N THR A 26 0.78 248.58 -55.67
CA THR A 26 -0.06 248.28 -56.89
C THR A 26 0.40 249.01 -58.17
N THR A 27 -0.34 249.12 -59.30
CA THR A 27 -1.17 248.22 -60.18
C THR A 27 -1.32 249.00 -61.50
N SER A 28 -1.29 248.37 -62.67
CA SER A 28 -1.28 249.06 -63.97
C SER A 28 -2.10 248.27 -64.99
N ASP A 29 -3.42 248.33 -64.80
CA ASP A 29 -4.38 247.35 -65.29
C ASP A 29 -4.62 247.38 -66.82
N PRO A 30 -4.50 246.23 -67.53
CA PRO A 30 -4.89 246.10 -68.93
C PRO A 30 -6.40 246.16 -69.23
N ASP A 31 -7.27 246.00 -68.22
CA ASP A 31 -8.72 245.76 -68.41
C ASP A 31 -9.45 246.79 -69.30
N ALA A 32 -9.01 248.06 -69.32
CA ALA A 32 -9.67 249.11 -70.11
C ALA A 32 -9.44 249.02 -71.64
N VAL A 33 -8.47 248.23 -72.12
CA VAL A 33 -8.14 248.12 -73.56
C VAL A 33 -8.75 246.87 -74.19
N LEU A 34 -9.02 245.82 -73.40
CA LEU A 34 -9.48 244.53 -73.92
C LEU A 34 -10.97 244.53 -74.29
N ASP A 35 -11.80 245.30 -73.57
CA ASP A 35 -13.25 245.35 -73.73
C ASP A 35 -13.67 245.79 -75.15
N LEU A 36 -12.88 246.67 -75.79
CA LEU A 36 -13.15 247.19 -77.13
C LEU A 36 -12.84 246.19 -78.27
N ILE A 37 -11.92 245.23 -78.05
CA ILE A 37 -11.50 244.26 -79.07
C ILE A 37 -12.28 242.94 -78.95
N THR A 38 -12.59 242.51 -77.72
CA THR A 38 -13.35 241.28 -77.47
C THR A 38 -14.75 241.34 -78.10
N GLY A 39 -15.40 242.52 -78.10
CA GLY A 39 -16.76 242.68 -78.60
C GLY A 39 -17.00 242.48 -80.11
N HIS A 40 -15.96 242.57 -80.97
CA HIS A 40 -16.15 242.47 -82.43
C HIS A 40 -15.81 241.10 -83.06
N ILE A 41 -15.16 240.18 -82.32
CA ILE A 41 -14.68 238.91 -82.89
C ILE A 41 -15.61 237.74 -82.56
N SER A 42 -16.21 237.73 -81.37
CA SER A 42 -16.99 236.60 -80.84
C SER A 42 -18.36 236.35 -81.51
N GLU A 43 -18.85 237.26 -82.35
CA GLU A 43 -20.18 237.14 -82.97
C GLU A 43 -20.20 236.42 -84.32
N THR A 44 -19.06 236.18 -84.98
CA THR A 44 -19.04 235.58 -86.32
C THR A 44 -19.08 234.04 -86.30
N ASP A 45 -19.87 233.44 -87.21
CA ASP A 45 -20.08 231.98 -87.28
C ASP A 45 -18.78 231.16 -87.46
N LEU A 46 -17.74 231.77 -88.03
CA LEU A 46 -16.44 231.12 -88.26
C LEU A 46 -15.71 230.74 -86.96
N ALA A 47 -15.92 231.48 -85.86
CA ALA A 47 -15.20 231.24 -84.61
C ALA A 47 -15.63 229.94 -83.91
N LYS A 48 -16.93 229.59 -83.98
CA LYS A 48 -17.48 228.40 -83.32
C LYS A 48 -16.99 227.10 -83.95
N GLU A 49 -16.79 227.08 -85.28
CA GLU A 49 -16.34 225.86 -85.98
C GLU A 49 -14.88 225.49 -85.65
N LEU A 50 -14.03 226.48 -85.38
CA LEU A 50 -12.63 226.25 -85.06
C LEU A 50 -12.42 225.63 -83.67
N GLN A 51 -13.25 225.98 -82.68
CA GLN A 51 -13.09 225.46 -81.32
C GLN A 51 -13.46 223.97 -81.21
N GLY A 52 -14.52 223.52 -81.88
CA GLY A 52 -14.96 222.11 -81.86
C GLY A 52 -13.96 221.13 -82.46
N LYS A 53 -13.02 221.59 -83.30
CA LYS A 53 -11.94 220.74 -83.85
C LYS A 53 -10.79 220.49 -82.86
N ILE A 54 -10.67 221.29 -81.79
CA ILE A 54 -9.56 221.17 -80.84
C ILE A 54 -9.79 220.02 -79.84
N GLU A 55 -11.01 219.87 -79.30
CA GLU A 55 -11.30 218.89 -78.24
C GLU A 55 -11.09 217.43 -78.67
N ASN A 56 -11.47 217.07 -79.90
CA ASN A 56 -11.38 215.69 -80.42
C ASN A 56 -9.95 215.12 -80.48
N THR A 57 -8.92 215.99 -80.40
CA THR A 57 -7.52 215.54 -80.47
C THR A 57 -7.00 214.99 -79.12
N VAL A 58 -7.68 215.28 -78.00
CA VAL A 58 -7.19 214.94 -76.65
C VAL A 58 -7.47 213.48 -76.28
N ASP A 59 -8.68 212.97 -76.54
CA ASP A 59 -9.10 211.63 -76.12
C ASP A 59 -8.28 210.47 -76.73
N VAL A 60 -7.73 210.69 -77.93
CA VAL A 60 -6.90 209.70 -78.64
C VAL A 60 -5.59 209.42 -77.90
N ALA A 61 -5.03 210.40 -77.19
CA ALA A 61 -3.74 210.27 -76.52
C ALA A 61 -3.80 209.36 -75.27
N GLU A 62 -4.87 209.45 -74.47
CA GLU A 62 -4.93 208.75 -73.17
C GLU A 62 -5.10 207.23 -73.33
N SER A 63 -5.79 206.78 -74.40
CA SER A 63 -5.98 205.35 -74.69
C SER A 63 -4.66 204.61 -74.99
N ALA A 64 -3.71 205.26 -75.65
CA ALA A 64 -2.42 204.64 -76.02
C ALA A 64 -1.57 204.27 -74.79
N LYS A 65 -1.67 205.07 -73.73
CA LYS A 65 -0.92 204.91 -72.47
C LYS A 65 -1.35 203.66 -71.69
N GLN A 66 -2.64 203.30 -71.73
CA GLN A 66 -3.17 202.14 -71.01
C GLN A 66 -2.65 200.80 -71.57
N VAL A 67 -2.40 200.71 -72.87
CA VAL A 67 -1.94 199.48 -73.54
C VAL A 67 -0.52 199.08 -73.09
N ALA A 68 0.38 200.07 -72.91
CA ALA A 68 1.76 199.83 -72.49
C ALA A 68 1.86 199.15 -71.11
N THR A 69 1.00 199.55 -70.16
CA THR A 69 0.94 199.00 -68.80
C THR A 69 0.63 197.49 -68.79
N ASN A 70 -0.23 197.04 -69.70
CA ASN A 70 -0.63 195.63 -69.78
C ASN A 70 0.53 194.74 -70.28
N ALA A 71 1.35 195.24 -71.22
CA ALA A 71 2.51 194.51 -71.73
C ALA A 71 3.58 194.28 -70.64
N GLN A 72 3.83 195.29 -69.79
CA GLN A 72 4.79 195.19 -68.68
C GLN A 72 4.39 194.11 -67.66
N THR A 73 3.09 193.99 -67.41
CA THR A 73 2.52 193.00 -66.48
C THR A 73 2.74 191.56 -66.99
N ALA A 74 2.52 191.32 -68.29
CA ALA A 74 2.70 190.00 -68.90
C ALA A 74 4.14 189.48 -68.81
N ALA A 75 5.14 190.36 -68.99
CA ALA A 75 6.55 190.00 -68.89
C ALA A 75 6.95 189.50 -67.48
N SER A 76 6.42 190.14 -66.44
CA SER A 76 6.70 189.77 -65.04
C SER A 76 6.13 188.39 -64.68
N SER A 77 4.95 188.05 -65.20
CA SER A 77 4.35 186.71 -65.06
C SER A 77 5.18 185.63 -65.76
N ALA A 78 5.75 185.92 -66.94
CA ALA A 78 6.61 184.98 -67.67
C ALA A 78 7.92 184.67 -66.90
N GLN A 79 8.55 185.68 -66.29
CA GLN A 79 9.75 185.50 -65.45
C GLN A 79 9.47 184.62 -64.22
N THR A 80 8.29 184.79 -63.62
CA THR A 80 7.82 183.97 -62.49
C THR A 80 7.63 182.51 -62.91
N ALA A 81 6.99 182.26 -64.05
CA ALA A 81 6.78 180.92 -64.58
C ALA A 81 8.12 180.18 -64.87
N ALA A 82 9.12 180.87 -65.43
CA ALA A 82 10.43 180.29 -65.69
C ALA A 82 11.16 179.86 -64.40
N THR A 83 11.08 180.68 -63.34
CA THR A 83 11.69 180.36 -62.04
C THR A 83 11.05 179.13 -61.40
N ASN A 84 9.71 179.04 -61.45
CA ASN A 84 8.97 177.88 -60.96
C ASN A 84 9.33 176.59 -61.71
N ALA A 85 9.51 176.66 -63.03
CA ALA A 85 9.94 175.51 -63.84
C ALA A 85 11.36 175.02 -63.44
N GLN A 86 12.28 175.93 -63.12
CA GLN A 86 13.64 175.58 -62.66
C GLN A 86 13.63 174.88 -61.29
N THR A 87 12.78 175.33 -60.37
CA THR A 87 12.56 174.69 -59.07
C THR A 87 11.99 173.28 -59.25
N ALA A 88 10.92 173.13 -60.02
CA ALA A 88 10.28 171.84 -60.31
C ALA A 88 11.25 170.84 -60.96
N ALA A 89 12.15 171.29 -61.85
CA ALA A 89 13.18 170.43 -62.44
C ALA A 89 14.20 169.92 -61.41
N THR A 90 14.52 170.71 -60.39
CA THR A 90 15.45 170.34 -59.31
C THR A 90 14.81 169.36 -58.32
N GLU A 91 13.53 169.60 -57.99
CA GLU A 91 12.71 168.67 -57.21
C GLU A 91 12.56 167.33 -57.93
N ALA A 92 12.27 167.33 -59.23
CA ALA A 92 12.18 166.12 -60.05
C ALA A 92 13.50 165.33 -60.08
N LYS A 93 14.66 165.99 -60.19
CA LYS A 93 15.98 165.33 -60.12
C LYS A 93 16.23 164.69 -58.76
N THR A 94 15.81 165.35 -57.68
CA THR A 94 15.93 164.83 -56.31
C THR A 94 15.01 163.62 -56.11
N ALA A 95 13.77 163.71 -56.57
CA ALA A 95 12.81 162.61 -56.56
C ALA A 95 13.32 161.39 -57.36
N ALA A 96 13.93 161.60 -58.53
CA ALA A 96 14.52 160.53 -59.33
C ALA A 96 15.69 159.82 -58.62
N SER A 97 16.55 160.58 -57.92
CA SER A 97 17.68 160.02 -57.15
C SER A 97 17.20 159.22 -55.93
N ASN A 98 16.17 159.72 -55.24
CA ASN A 98 15.50 159.01 -54.15
C ASN A 98 14.82 157.72 -54.66
N ALA A 99 14.14 157.79 -55.81
CA ALA A 99 13.52 156.62 -56.45
C ALA A 99 14.56 155.56 -56.86
N GLN A 100 15.72 155.96 -57.37
CA GLN A 100 16.82 155.04 -57.69
C GLN A 100 17.38 154.36 -56.44
N THR A 101 17.55 155.11 -55.35
CA THR A 101 18.02 154.56 -54.05
C THR A 101 16.99 153.59 -53.45
N ALA A 102 15.70 153.93 -53.54
CA ALA A 102 14.61 153.05 -53.14
C ALA A 102 14.56 151.77 -54.00
N ALA A 103 14.75 151.87 -55.31
CA ALA A 103 14.79 150.72 -56.22
C ALA A 103 15.97 149.77 -55.91
N LEU A 104 17.17 150.31 -55.67
CA LEU A 104 18.33 149.51 -55.25
C LEU A 104 18.11 148.83 -53.90
N THR A 105 17.49 149.52 -52.95
CA THR A 105 17.13 148.96 -51.63
C THR A 105 16.11 147.84 -51.77
N ALA A 106 15.06 148.04 -52.58
CA ALA A 106 14.06 147.03 -52.89
C ALA A 106 14.68 145.82 -53.61
N GLN A 107 15.66 146.03 -54.49
CA GLN A 107 16.38 144.94 -55.16
C GLN A 107 17.24 144.12 -54.20
N ALA A 108 17.96 144.76 -53.27
CA ALA A 108 18.71 144.06 -52.23
C ALA A 108 17.79 143.28 -51.26
N GLN A 109 16.63 143.85 -50.91
CA GLN A 109 15.59 143.16 -50.15
C GLN A 109 15.00 141.97 -50.92
N ALA A 110 14.76 142.11 -52.23
CA ALA A 110 14.28 141.02 -53.08
C ALA A 110 15.30 139.87 -53.19
N SER A 111 16.59 140.16 -53.35
CA SER A 111 17.65 139.13 -53.32
C SER A 111 17.74 138.43 -51.96
N SER A 112 17.61 139.18 -50.87
CA SER A 112 17.59 138.61 -49.50
C SER A 112 16.36 137.72 -49.28
N ALA A 113 15.18 138.16 -49.74
CA ALA A 113 13.94 137.38 -49.69
C ALA A 113 14.03 136.12 -50.56
N GLN A 114 14.68 136.18 -51.73
CA GLN A 114 14.92 135.01 -52.57
C GLN A 114 15.86 134.01 -51.90
N GLN A 115 16.91 134.47 -51.20
CA GLN A 115 17.78 133.59 -50.42
C GLN A 115 16.99 132.89 -49.29
N VAL A 116 16.21 133.65 -48.51
CA VAL A 116 15.34 133.10 -47.45
C VAL A 116 14.32 132.10 -48.03
N ALA A 117 13.75 132.36 -49.20
CA ALA A 117 12.84 131.42 -49.88
C ALA A 117 13.55 130.13 -50.32
N ASN A 118 14.79 130.23 -50.82
CA ASN A 118 15.61 129.08 -51.19
C ASN A 118 15.97 128.23 -49.96
N ASP A 119 16.39 128.85 -48.86
CA ASP A 119 16.74 128.18 -47.61
C ASP A 119 15.51 127.51 -46.98
N ALA A 120 14.35 128.19 -46.98
CA ALA A 120 13.08 127.62 -46.55
C ALA A 120 12.66 126.41 -47.40
N SER A 121 12.88 126.45 -48.72
CA SER A 121 12.63 125.34 -49.64
C SER A 121 13.55 124.14 -49.34
N ALA A 122 14.85 124.38 -49.10
CA ALA A 122 15.80 123.33 -48.72
C ALA A 122 15.46 122.70 -47.34
N ILE A 123 15.06 123.51 -46.37
CA ILE A 123 14.58 123.04 -45.06
C ILE A 123 13.31 122.19 -45.23
N ALA A 124 12.35 122.63 -46.04
CA ALA A 124 11.12 121.87 -46.32
C ALA A 124 11.42 120.52 -47.01
N ALA A 125 12.36 120.50 -47.96
CA ALA A 125 12.81 119.26 -48.61
C ALA A 125 13.48 118.30 -47.62
N ASN A 126 14.35 118.80 -46.74
CA ASN A 126 15.00 117.99 -45.69
C ASN A 126 14.00 117.47 -44.65
N ALA A 127 13.03 118.30 -44.25
CA ALA A 127 11.93 117.89 -43.37
C ALA A 127 11.08 116.79 -44.03
N LYS A 128 10.76 116.93 -45.33
CA LYS A 128 10.06 115.89 -46.10
C LYS A 128 10.86 114.59 -46.17
N ASN A 129 12.15 114.64 -46.53
CA ASN A 129 13.02 113.46 -46.57
C ASN A 129 13.15 112.76 -45.21
N THR A 130 13.09 113.52 -44.11
CA THR A 130 13.09 112.98 -42.74
C THR A 130 11.74 112.31 -42.42
N ALA A 131 10.63 112.94 -42.79
CA ALA A 131 9.29 112.36 -42.62
C ALA A 131 9.08 111.09 -43.46
N ASP A 132 9.58 111.07 -44.70
CA ASP A 132 9.54 109.91 -45.59
C ASP A 132 10.35 108.74 -45.00
N GLN A 133 11.55 108.99 -44.45
CA GLN A 133 12.36 107.98 -43.76
C GLN A 133 11.71 107.47 -42.46
N ALA A 134 11.08 108.36 -41.69
CA ALA A 134 10.33 107.96 -40.50
C ALA A 134 9.12 107.08 -40.85
N ALA A 135 8.39 107.42 -41.92
CA ALA A 135 7.28 106.64 -42.45
C ALA A 135 7.74 105.26 -42.96
N ALA A 136 8.87 105.20 -43.69
CA ALA A 136 9.46 103.93 -44.13
C ALA A 136 9.88 103.06 -42.94
N SER A 137 10.53 103.65 -41.93
CA SER A 137 10.94 102.94 -40.70
C SER A 137 9.74 102.40 -39.91
N ALA A 138 8.67 103.18 -39.80
CA ALA A 138 7.42 102.76 -39.17
C ALA A 138 6.75 101.62 -39.95
N LEU A 139 6.78 101.64 -41.29
CA LEU A 139 6.28 100.55 -42.12
C LEU A 139 7.09 99.27 -41.90
N THR A 140 8.43 99.33 -41.89
CA THR A 140 9.29 98.18 -41.59
C THR A 140 9.02 97.61 -40.20
N ALA A 141 8.86 98.46 -39.18
CA ALA A 141 8.52 98.02 -37.82
C ALA A 141 7.13 97.34 -37.75
N ASN A 142 6.14 97.85 -38.49
CA ASN A 142 4.80 97.27 -38.54
C ASN A 142 4.76 95.93 -39.29
N THR A 143 5.58 95.78 -40.35
CA THR A 143 5.81 94.50 -41.03
C THR A 143 6.44 93.48 -40.07
N ALA A 144 7.53 93.84 -39.40
CA ALA A 144 8.20 92.97 -38.43
C ALA A 144 7.27 92.55 -37.26
N ALA A 145 6.42 93.46 -36.77
CA ALA A 145 5.40 93.14 -35.76
C ALA A 145 4.33 92.16 -36.29
N SER A 146 3.93 92.29 -37.55
CA SER A 146 2.97 91.40 -38.22
C SER A 146 3.56 90.00 -38.47
N GLU A 147 4.82 89.94 -38.87
CA GLU A 147 5.59 88.69 -39.02
C GLU A 147 5.76 87.99 -37.66
N ALA A 148 6.17 88.72 -36.61
CA ALA A 148 6.30 88.20 -35.26
C ALA A 148 4.96 87.67 -34.70
N LYS A 149 3.84 88.38 -34.94
CA LYS A 149 2.49 87.91 -34.59
C LYS A 149 2.13 86.62 -35.32
N THR A 150 2.49 86.52 -36.60
CA THR A 150 2.24 85.32 -37.42
C THR A 150 3.06 84.13 -36.95
N ALA A 151 4.35 84.35 -36.63
CA ALA A 151 5.23 83.33 -36.05
C ALA A 151 4.74 82.85 -34.68
N ALA A 152 4.31 83.76 -33.80
CA ALA A 152 3.74 83.41 -32.49
C ALA A 152 2.44 82.59 -32.63
N ALA A 153 1.55 82.96 -33.56
CA ALA A 153 0.34 82.20 -33.85
C ALA A 153 0.66 80.79 -34.39
N LYS A 154 1.67 80.66 -35.26
CA LYS A 154 2.15 79.37 -35.76
C LYS A 154 2.71 78.48 -34.64
N VAL A 155 3.54 79.03 -33.75
CA VAL A 155 4.07 78.31 -32.58
C VAL A 155 2.96 77.84 -31.64
N ALA A 156 1.96 78.69 -31.37
CA ALA A 156 0.80 78.30 -30.55
C ALA A 156 -0.02 77.17 -31.19
N SER A 157 -0.20 77.20 -32.52
CA SER A 157 -0.85 76.13 -33.27
C SER A 157 -0.04 74.83 -33.20
N ASP A 158 1.28 74.88 -33.46
CA ASP A 158 2.16 73.70 -33.45
C ASP A 158 2.25 73.05 -32.07
N LEU A 159 2.29 73.87 -31.01
CA LEU A 159 2.25 73.40 -29.63
C LEU A 159 0.91 72.71 -29.33
N THR A 160 -0.21 73.30 -29.75
CA THR A 160 -1.55 72.69 -29.60
C THR A 160 -1.64 71.35 -30.32
N THR A 161 -1.15 71.27 -31.57
CA THR A 161 -1.09 70.02 -32.33
C THR A 161 -0.21 68.97 -31.64
N SER A 162 0.98 69.35 -31.17
CA SER A 162 1.91 68.44 -30.48
C SER A 162 1.34 67.93 -29.15
N THR A 163 0.71 68.80 -28.36
CA THR A 163 0.03 68.42 -27.11
C THR A 163 -1.10 67.44 -27.37
N ASN A 164 -1.94 67.69 -28.38
CA ASN A 164 -3.03 66.78 -28.74
C ASN A 164 -2.52 65.42 -29.23
N GLN A 165 -1.46 65.39 -30.04
CA GLN A 165 -0.79 64.16 -30.46
C GLN A 165 -0.18 63.38 -29.29
N LEU A 166 0.43 64.07 -28.32
CA LEU A 166 1.02 63.44 -27.14
C LEU A 166 -0.07 62.85 -26.23
N ASN A 167 -1.16 63.59 -26.00
CA ASN A 167 -2.31 63.12 -25.24
C ASN A 167 -2.96 61.90 -25.89
N GLN A 168 -3.09 61.87 -27.23
CA GLN A 168 -3.59 60.70 -27.95
C GLN A 168 -2.66 59.50 -27.76
N LYS A 169 -1.34 59.65 -27.96
CA LYS A 169 -0.37 58.56 -27.73
C LYS A 169 -0.41 58.01 -26.30
N ILE A 170 -0.61 58.88 -25.30
CA ILE A 170 -0.75 58.48 -23.89
C ILE A 170 -2.05 57.68 -23.70
N ALA A 171 -3.17 58.09 -24.30
CA ALA A 171 -4.44 57.37 -24.24
C ALA A 171 -4.36 56.00 -24.96
N ASP A 172 -3.70 55.94 -26.11
CA ASP A 172 -3.50 54.72 -26.89
C ASP A 172 -2.64 53.71 -26.11
N GLU A 173 -1.50 54.15 -25.57
CA GLU A 173 -0.60 53.32 -24.74
C GLU A 173 -1.28 52.85 -23.44
N SER A 174 -2.05 53.73 -22.78
CA SER A 174 -2.84 53.36 -21.61
C SER A 174 -3.86 52.27 -21.94
N SER A 175 -4.54 52.40 -23.08
CA SER A 175 -5.52 51.41 -23.55
C SER A 175 -4.86 50.07 -23.90
N ALA A 176 -3.71 50.10 -24.57
CA ALA A 176 -2.91 48.92 -24.89
C ALA A 176 -2.42 48.19 -23.63
N ARG A 177 -1.94 48.92 -22.62
CA ARG A 177 -1.52 48.36 -21.32
C ARG A 177 -2.69 47.74 -20.55
N VAL A 178 -3.84 48.40 -20.51
CA VAL A 178 -5.06 47.85 -19.87
C VAL A 178 -5.47 46.54 -20.54
N ALA A 179 -5.49 46.49 -21.87
CA ALA A 179 -5.79 45.26 -22.61
C ALA A 179 -4.77 44.14 -22.34
N ALA A 180 -3.46 44.46 -22.34
CA ALA A 180 -2.41 43.49 -22.04
C ALA A 180 -2.49 42.94 -20.61
N ILE A 181 -2.82 43.78 -19.62
CA ILE A 181 -3.03 43.38 -18.23
C ILE A 181 -4.28 42.50 -18.10
N SER A 182 -5.38 42.82 -18.80
CA SER A 182 -6.58 41.98 -18.82
C SER A 182 -6.26 40.58 -19.36
N ASN A 183 -5.61 40.51 -20.53
CA ASN A 183 -5.24 39.24 -21.15
C ASN A 183 -4.32 38.38 -20.25
N LEU A 184 -3.39 39.01 -19.51
CA LEU A 184 -2.56 38.35 -18.51
C LEU A 184 -3.38 37.81 -17.33
N ASN A 185 -4.34 38.59 -16.83
CA ASN A 185 -5.22 38.20 -15.74
C ASN A 185 -6.15 37.04 -16.13
N ASP A 186 -6.68 37.07 -17.36
CA ASP A 186 -7.52 36.02 -17.92
C ASP A 186 -6.71 34.73 -18.11
N GLY A 187 -5.50 34.81 -18.67
CA GLY A 187 -4.58 33.67 -18.81
C GLY A 187 -4.18 33.05 -17.46
N LEU A 188 -3.87 33.87 -16.45
CA LEU A 188 -3.58 33.40 -15.10
C LEU A 188 -4.80 32.74 -14.43
N THR A 189 -6.00 33.26 -14.69
CA THR A 189 -7.27 32.70 -14.20
C THR A 189 -7.55 31.34 -14.86
N THR A 190 -7.32 31.21 -16.16
CA THR A 190 -7.40 29.95 -16.91
C THR A 190 -6.42 28.91 -16.36
N GLU A 191 -5.13 29.25 -16.26
CA GLU A 191 -4.07 28.39 -15.72
C GLU A 191 -4.38 27.91 -14.29
N THR A 192 -4.85 28.83 -13.44
CA THR A 192 -5.22 28.51 -12.05
C THR A 192 -6.42 27.55 -11.98
N THR A 193 -7.37 27.69 -12.91
CA THR A 193 -8.56 26.83 -13.00
C THR A 193 -8.20 25.47 -13.57
N GLN A 194 -7.35 25.42 -14.59
CA GLN A 194 -6.86 24.20 -15.21
C GLN A 194 -6.05 23.37 -14.22
N ARG A 195 -5.06 23.96 -13.53
CA ARG A 195 -4.27 23.22 -12.52
C ARG A 195 -5.14 22.65 -11.39
N LYS A 196 -6.13 23.38 -10.89
CA LYS A 196 -7.10 22.83 -9.90
C LYS A 196 -7.87 21.62 -10.43
N SER A 197 -8.24 21.63 -11.71
CA SER A 197 -8.92 20.51 -12.37
C SER A 197 -7.99 19.30 -12.52
N GLU A 198 -6.76 19.54 -12.99
CA GLU A 198 -5.72 18.51 -13.19
C GLU A 198 -5.26 17.88 -11.87
N ASP A 199 -5.04 18.68 -10.82
CA ASP A 199 -4.73 18.21 -9.46
C ASP A 199 -5.86 17.34 -8.90
N THR A 200 -7.12 17.73 -9.14
CA THR A 200 -8.30 16.94 -8.73
C THR A 200 -8.38 15.61 -9.50
N ALA A 201 -8.11 15.62 -10.80
CA ALA A 201 -8.06 14.40 -11.62
C ALA A 201 -6.91 13.46 -11.19
N LEU A 202 -5.74 14.01 -10.89
CA LEU A 202 -4.59 13.28 -10.38
C LEU A 202 -4.89 12.65 -9.02
N LEU A 203 -5.52 13.38 -8.09
CA LEU A 203 -5.94 12.87 -6.79
C LEU A 203 -6.93 11.71 -6.94
N ASN A 204 -7.92 11.84 -7.82
CA ASN A 204 -8.89 10.77 -8.12
C ASN A 204 -8.21 9.52 -8.69
N ASN A 205 -7.23 9.69 -9.58
CA ASN A 205 -6.43 8.57 -10.11
C ASN A 205 -5.61 7.89 -9.00
N ILE A 206 -5.00 8.65 -8.09
CA ILE A 206 -4.23 8.12 -6.95
C ILE A 206 -5.12 7.33 -5.99
N GLU A 207 -6.28 7.88 -5.58
CA GLU A 207 -7.22 7.16 -4.71
C GLU A 207 -7.81 5.92 -5.41
N THR A 208 -8.03 5.95 -6.72
CA THR A 208 -8.42 4.77 -7.51
C THR A 208 -7.34 3.70 -7.49
N TYR A 209 -6.07 4.07 -7.71
CA TYR A 209 -4.92 3.16 -7.65
C TYR A 209 -4.76 2.53 -6.26
N LYS A 210 -4.89 3.35 -5.21
CA LYS A 210 -4.83 2.95 -3.80
C LYS A 210 -5.97 1.99 -3.44
N SER A 211 -7.20 2.26 -3.88
CA SER A 211 -8.35 1.39 -3.71
C SER A 211 -8.15 0.03 -4.40
N SER A 212 -7.71 0.05 -5.67
CA SER A 212 -7.38 -1.16 -6.44
C SER A 212 -6.28 -1.99 -5.75
N THR A 213 -5.19 -1.34 -5.32
CA THR A 213 -4.06 -1.98 -4.62
C THR A 213 -4.51 -2.60 -3.29
N ASN A 214 -5.35 -1.91 -2.51
CA ASN A 214 -5.94 -2.45 -1.28
C ASN A 214 -6.84 -3.67 -1.57
N GLY A 215 -7.63 -3.64 -2.65
CA GLY A 215 -8.44 -4.77 -3.10
C GLY A 215 -7.59 -5.99 -3.49
N THR A 216 -6.51 -5.78 -4.24
CA THR A 216 -5.54 -6.84 -4.59
C THR A 216 -4.84 -7.39 -3.35
N LEU A 217 -4.39 -6.53 -2.44
CA LEU A 217 -3.71 -6.94 -1.21
C LEU A 217 -4.64 -7.75 -0.29
N SER A 218 -5.90 -7.30 -0.11
CA SER A 218 -6.93 -8.04 0.63
C SER A 218 -7.24 -9.40 0.01
N SER A 219 -7.30 -9.48 -1.32
CA SER A 219 -7.50 -10.73 -2.06
C SER A 219 -6.33 -11.70 -1.85
N LEU A 220 -5.08 -11.20 -1.95
CA LEU A 220 -3.87 -11.97 -1.68
C LEU A 220 -3.83 -12.47 -0.22
N GLN A 221 -4.19 -11.61 0.74
CA GLN A 221 -4.21 -11.92 2.16
C GLN A 221 -5.28 -12.99 2.49
N THR A 222 -6.43 -12.94 1.83
CA THR A 222 -7.47 -13.98 1.87
C THR A 222 -6.95 -15.30 1.29
N GLN A 223 -6.25 -15.27 0.17
CA GLN A 223 -5.72 -16.48 -0.46
C GLN A 223 -4.55 -17.10 0.34
N ILE A 224 -3.67 -16.30 0.93
CA ILE A 224 -2.64 -16.75 1.88
C ILE A 224 -3.28 -17.43 3.08
N THR A 225 -4.32 -16.81 3.68
CA THR A 225 -5.05 -17.38 4.83
C THR A 225 -5.73 -18.71 4.48
N THR A 226 -6.32 -18.79 3.28
CA THR A 226 -6.92 -20.01 2.75
C THR A 226 -5.87 -21.12 2.55
N ASN A 227 -4.71 -20.78 1.96
CA ASN A 227 -3.62 -21.72 1.75
C ASN A 227 -3.01 -22.21 3.09
N ALA A 228 -2.87 -21.34 4.08
CA ALA A 228 -2.41 -21.70 5.43
C ALA A 228 -3.40 -22.65 6.13
N THR A 229 -4.71 -22.38 5.99
CA THR A 229 -5.77 -23.25 6.50
C THR A 229 -5.75 -24.62 5.83
N ASN A 230 -5.66 -24.66 4.50
CA ASN A 230 -5.55 -25.90 3.72
C ASN A 230 -4.28 -26.70 4.08
N THR A 231 -3.15 -26.02 4.28
CA THR A 231 -1.89 -26.64 4.71
C THR A 231 -2.04 -27.27 6.09
N SER A 232 -2.64 -26.55 7.04
CA SER A 232 -2.90 -27.05 8.40
C SER A 232 -3.84 -28.27 8.38
N ALA A 233 -4.91 -28.22 7.59
CA ALA A 233 -5.82 -29.34 7.40
C ALA A 233 -5.14 -30.57 6.75
N ASN A 234 -4.24 -30.34 5.79
CA ASN A 234 -3.44 -31.40 5.19
C ASN A 234 -2.43 -31.99 6.17
N THR A 235 -1.79 -31.19 7.03
CA THR A 235 -0.94 -31.69 8.13
C THR A 235 -1.73 -32.61 9.05
N SER A 236 -2.94 -32.22 9.49
CA SER A 236 -3.81 -33.09 10.30
C SER A 236 -4.20 -34.39 9.59
N LYS A 237 -4.49 -34.35 8.28
CA LYS A 237 -4.74 -35.55 7.46
C LYS A 237 -3.51 -36.46 7.40
N ILE A 238 -2.32 -35.90 7.21
CA ILE A 238 -1.05 -36.63 7.20
C ILE A 238 -0.80 -37.29 8.56
N THR A 239 -0.96 -36.57 9.68
CA THR A 239 -0.85 -37.14 11.03
C THR A 239 -1.85 -38.28 11.27
N SER A 240 -3.07 -38.17 10.75
CA SER A 240 -4.07 -39.26 10.83
C SER A 240 -3.69 -40.48 9.97
N LEU A 241 -3.12 -40.25 8.78
CA LEU A 241 -2.61 -41.32 7.92
C LEU A 241 -1.39 -42.02 8.53
N ASP A 242 -0.48 -41.27 9.15
CA ASP A 242 0.71 -41.75 9.85
C ASP A 242 0.34 -42.63 11.06
N SER A 243 -0.59 -42.18 11.89
CA SER A 243 -1.14 -42.98 13.00
C SER A 243 -1.82 -44.27 12.52
N ARG A 244 -2.55 -44.22 11.38
CA ARG A 244 -3.14 -45.40 10.75
C ARG A 244 -2.09 -46.35 10.16
N LEU A 245 -1.01 -45.82 9.60
CA LEU A 245 0.10 -46.61 9.07
C LEU A 245 0.80 -47.35 10.22
N THR A 246 1.19 -46.64 11.28
CA THR A 246 1.78 -47.23 12.50
C THR A 246 0.90 -48.33 13.10
N THR A 247 -0.43 -48.10 13.14
CA THR A 247 -1.40 -49.11 13.62
C THR A 247 -1.44 -50.35 12.72
N ASN A 248 -1.36 -50.16 11.40
CA ASN A 248 -1.32 -51.27 10.45
C ASN A 248 0.02 -52.03 10.52
N GLU A 249 1.14 -51.35 10.66
CA GLU A 249 2.47 -51.96 10.85
C GLU A 249 2.49 -52.85 12.10
N GLY A 250 1.93 -52.37 13.22
CA GLY A 250 1.73 -53.17 14.43
C GLY A 250 0.89 -54.43 14.18
N LYS A 251 -0.29 -54.28 13.56
CA LYS A 251 -1.15 -55.43 13.19
C LYS A 251 -0.48 -56.41 12.23
N THR A 252 0.37 -55.92 11.33
CA THR A 252 1.16 -56.77 10.43
C THR A 252 2.23 -57.54 11.20
N ALA A 253 2.90 -56.92 12.18
CA ALA A 253 3.85 -57.61 13.07
C ALA A 253 3.16 -58.68 13.94
N ASP A 254 1.98 -58.40 14.48
CA ASP A 254 1.15 -59.36 15.21
C ASP A 254 0.74 -60.55 14.31
N ALA A 255 0.28 -60.27 13.08
CA ALA A 255 -0.11 -61.29 12.12
C ALA A 255 1.07 -62.19 11.69
N ILE A 256 2.27 -61.62 11.50
CA ILE A 256 3.50 -62.37 11.24
C ILE A 256 3.86 -63.27 12.44
N SER A 257 3.75 -62.74 13.65
CA SER A 257 4.02 -63.50 14.89
C SER A 257 3.04 -64.65 15.11
N ALA A 258 1.76 -64.43 14.83
CA ALA A 258 0.72 -65.44 14.83
C ALA A 258 0.97 -66.52 13.75
N ALA A 259 1.35 -66.13 12.54
CA ALA A 259 1.68 -67.05 11.46
C ALA A 259 2.91 -67.91 11.78
N ALA A 260 3.96 -67.33 12.39
CA ALA A 260 5.13 -68.07 12.86
C ALA A 260 4.76 -69.09 13.95
N THR A 261 3.91 -68.69 14.90
CA THR A 261 3.39 -69.57 15.97
C THR A 261 2.55 -70.71 15.39
N ALA A 262 1.69 -70.43 14.41
CA ALA A 262 0.90 -71.42 13.70
C ALA A 262 1.79 -72.41 12.91
N GLN A 263 2.83 -71.93 12.23
CA GLN A 263 3.80 -72.78 11.54
C GLN A 263 4.57 -73.69 12.52
N GLN A 264 4.98 -73.18 13.68
CA GLN A 264 5.65 -73.99 14.70
C GLN A 264 4.71 -75.04 15.30
N THR A 265 3.44 -74.69 15.50
CA THR A 265 2.39 -75.62 15.94
C THR A 265 2.15 -76.72 14.88
N ALA A 266 2.06 -76.35 13.60
CA ALA A 266 1.91 -77.30 12.50
C ALA A 266 3.13 -78.23 12.37
N ASN A 267 4.35 -77.71 12.46
CA ASN A 267 5.58 -78.51 12.46
C ASN A 267 5.57 -79.52 13.61
N THR A 268 5.17 -79.09 14.81
CA THR A 268 5.04 -79.96 15.99
C THR A 268 3.97 -81.06 15.78
N ALA A 269 2.82 -80.71 15.20
CA ALA A 269 1.77 -81.67 14.86
C ALA A 269 2.24 -82.71 13.82
N VAL A 270 3.01 -82.30 12.80
CA VAL A 270 3.62 -83.20 11.81
C VAL A 270 4.65 -84.13 12.47
N THR A 271 5.51 -83.62 13.36
CA THR A 271 6.46 -84.45 14.13
C THR A 271 5.72 -85.49 14.98
N ASN A 272 4.65 -85.09 15.67
CA ASN A 272 3.84 -86.00 16.48
C ASN A 272 3.11 -87.05 15.62
N ALA A 273 2.60 -86.67 14.44
CA ALA A 273 1.97 -87.58 13.50
C ALA A 273 2.96 -88.62 12.93
N ALA A 274 4.21 -88.21 12.64
CA ALA A 274 5.27 -89.11 12.21
C ALA A 274 5.65 -90.11 13.32
N ALA A 275 5.73 -89.66 14.58
CA ALA A 275 5.96 -90.53 15.74
C ALA A 275 4.80 -91.53 15.92
N ALA A 276 3.55 -91.10 15.79
CA ALA A 276 2.38 -91.97 15.86
C ALA A 276 2.37 -93.01 14.72
N ALA A 277 2.71 -92.64 13.49
CA ALA A 277 2.82 -93.57 12.37
C ALA A 277 3.90 -94.63 12.59
N SER A 278 5.03 -94.26 13.22
CA SER A 278 6.11 -95.17 13.60
C SER A 278 5.65 -96.16 14.70
N ALA A 279 4.88 -95.68 15.68
CA ALA A 279 4.28 -96.52 16.71
C ALA A 279 3.26 -97.52 16.13
N VAL A 280 2.38 -97.09 15.22
CA VAL A 280 1.43 -97.97 14.49
C VAL A 280 2.15 -99.01 13.65
N THR A 281 3.26 -98.63 13.00
CA THR A 281 4.10 -99.56 12.22
C THR A 281 4.73 -100.63 13.13
N SER A 282 5.20 -100.22 14.30
CA SER A 282 5.75 -101.13 15.31
C SER A 282 4.68 -102.08 15.84
N LEU A 283 3.51 -101.57 16.25
CA LEU A 283 2.39 -102.38 16.74
C LEU A 283 1.91 -103.39 15.69
N ARG A 284 1.85 -103.00 14.42
CA ARG A 284 1.53 -103.90 13.30
C ARG A 284 2.58 -105.00 13.14
N SER A 285 3.86 -104.68 13.31
CA SER A 285 4.95 -105.67 13.30
C SER A 285 4.79 -106.68 14.44
N GLU A 286 4.47 -106.22 15.66
CA GLU A 286 4.28 -107.09 16.83
C GLU A 286 3.06 -108.01 16.72
N LEU A 287 1.94 -107.47 16.23
CA LEU A 287 0.73 -108.25 15.99
C LEU A 287 0.92 -109.28 14.85
N SER A 288 1.61 -108.90 13.77
CA SER A 288 1.86 -109.80 12.63
C SER A 288 2.94 -110.86 12.89
N SER A 289 3.88 -110.61 13.80
CA SER A 289 4.86 -111.61 14.27
C SER A 289 4.30 -112.50 15.38
N GLY A 290 3.07 -112.26 15.82
CA GLY A 290 2.34 -113.12 16.73
C GLY A 290 3.01 -113.24 18.10
N LYS A 291 3.64 -112.18 18.62
CA LYS A 291 4.24 -112.18 19.96
C LYS A 291 3.13 -112.29 21.03
N GLY A 292 2.70 -113.51 21.36
CA GLY A 292 1.81 -113.74 22.49
C GLY A 292 2.47 -113.22 23.76
N ILE A 293 1.74 -112.43 24.56
CA ILE A 293 2.24 -112.04 25.88
C ILE A 293 2.32 -113.30 26.73
N ASN A 294 3.52 -113.61 27.25
CA ASN A 294 3.68 -114.72 28.16
C ASN A 294 3.12 -114.34 29.53
N ASN A 295 1.96 -114.87 29.84
CA ASN A 295 1.22 -114.59 31.06
C ASN A 295 1.82 -115.27 32.31
N ILE A 296 2.77 -116.20 32.14
CA ILE A 296 3.60 -116.72 33.25
C ILE A 296 4.66 -115.67 33.59
N VAL A 297 4.62 -115.10 34.80
CA VAL A 297 5.57 -114.06 35.26
C VAL A 297 7.02 -114.51 35.13
N ALA A 298 7.92 -113.54 34.93
CA ALA A 298 9.33 -113.80 34.62
C ALA A 298 10.02 -114.84 35.53
N PRO A 299 9.87 -114.82 36.89
CA PRO A 299 10.49 -115.84 37.76
C PRO A 299 10.18 -117.30 37.40
N PHE A 300 9.01 -117.57 36.79
CA PHE A 300 8.62 -118.94 36.40
C PHE A 300 8.83 -119.24 34.92
N SER A 301 8.79 -118.24 34.02
CA SER A 301 8.99 -118.42 32.58
C SER A 301 10.44 -118.25 32.11
N ASP A 302 11.15 -117.28 32.70
CA ASP A 302 12.59 -117.01 32.52
C ASP A 302 13.26 -116.92 33.91
N PRO A 303 13.49 -118.07 34.58
CA PRO A 303 14.12 -118.05 35.89
C PRO A 303 15.57 -117.54 35.79
N GLN A 304 15.92 -116.64 36.70
CA GLN A 304 17.29 -116.15 36.92
C GLN A 304 17.85 -116.73 38.23
N GLU A 305 16.99 -116.79 39.25
CA GLU A 305 17.18 -117.51 40.52
C GLU A 305 16.06 -118.54 40.68
N LEU A 306 16.26 -119.59 41.51
CA LEU A 306 15.27 -120.64 41.68
C LEU A 306 14.08 -120.11 42.51
N PRO A 307 12.88 -119.94 41.93
CA PRO A 307 11.72 -119.45 42.69
C PRO A 307 11.21 -120.53 43.66
N THR A 308 10.33 -120.14 44.58
CA THR A 308 9.63 -121.08 45.47
C THR A 308 8.70 -121.99 44.67
N LEU A 309 9.12 -123.25 44.43
CA LEU A 309 8.37 -124.26 43.68
C LEU A 309 7.68 -125.28 44.61
N GLY A 310 6.36 -125.41 44.49
CA GLY A 310 5.58 -126.40 45.25
C GLY A 310 5.75 -127.85 44.75
N GLY A 311 5.26 -128.82 45.53
CA GLY A 311 5.12 -130.25 45.14
C GLY A 311 5.97 -131.25 45.94
N ALA A 312 6.02 -132.51 45.48
CA ALA A 312 6.65 -133.65 46.20
C ALA A 312 7.25 -134.70 45.26
N GLY A 313 8.13 -135.58 45.76
CA GLY A 313 8.73 -136.70 45.02
C GLY A 313 9.94 -136.36 44.13
N ARG A 314 10.51 -135.16 44.28
CA ARG A 314 11.52 -134.59 43.36
C ARG A 314 12.39 -133.51 44.00
N THR A 315 13.54 -133.28 43.38
CA THR A 315 14.39 -132.09 43.52
C THR A 315 14.37 -131.27 42.23
N VAL A 316 14.39 -129.94 42.33
CA VAL A 316 14.50 -129.03 41.19
C VAL A 316 15.70 -128.11 41.39
N ALA A 317 16.50 -127.92 40.34
CA ALA A 317 17.63 -127.01 40.31
C ALA A 317 17.58 -126.16 39.03
N LEU A 318 18.29 -125.02 39.03
CA LEU A 318 18.54 -124.28 37.80
C LEU A 318 19.88 -124.69 37.18
N ILE A 319 19.87 -124.85 35.86
CA ILE A 319 21.06 -125.01 35.02
C ILE A 319 21.03 -123.98 33.89
N ASP A 320 22.11 -123.83 33.12
CA ASP A 320 22.09 -122.97 31.95
C ASP A 320 21.13 -123.50 30.87
N SER A 321 20.35 -122.60 30.27
CA SER A 321 19.46 -122.91 29.16
C SER A 321 20.25 -123.31 27.93
N LEU A 322 19.85 -124.41 27.29
CA LEU A 322 20.40 -124.84 26.00
C LEU A 322 19.88 -124.01 24.81
N LEU A 323 18.95 -123.08 25.05
CA LEU A 323 18.23 -122.31 24.02
C LEU A 323 18.32 -120.80 24.19
N ARG A 324 18.57 -120.30 25.41
CA ARG A 324 18.53 -118.87 25.74
C ARG A 324 19.89 -118.41 26.27
N ARG A 325 20.51 -117.46 25.57
CA ARG A 325 21.77 -116.86 25.98
C ARG A 325 21.60 -116.19 27.35
N ASN A 326 22.38 -116.66 28.34
CA ASN A 326 22.31 -116.25 29.76
C ASN A 326 20.99 -116.59 30.49
N GLY A 327 20.10 -117.40 29.91
CA GLY A 327 18.89 -117.88 30.58
C GLY A 327 19.15 -119.15 31.41
N LYS A 328 18.30 -119.42 32.42
CA LYS A 328 18.34 -120.71 33.15
C LYS A 328 17.16 -121.61 32.81
N ALA A 329 17.39 -122.92 32.74
CA ALA A 329 16.37 -123.95 32.63
C ALA A 329 16.20 -124.70 33.97
N TYR A 330 15.00 -125.20 34.23
CA TYR A 330 14.77 -126.09 35.37
C TYR A 330 15.23 -127.50 35.03
N LYS A 331 16.19 -128.03 35.81
CA LYS A 331 16.46 -129.46 35.88
C LYS A 331 15.60 -130.08 36.97
N VAL A 332 14.75 -131.04 36.61
CA VAL A 332 13.92 -131.83 37.54
C VAL A 332 14.47 -133.25 37.62
N ALA A 333 14.75 -133.72 38.83
CA ALA A 333 15.16 -135.10 39.12
C ALA A 333 14.21 -135.70 40.18
N HIS A 334 13.78 -136.94 39.99
CA HIS A 334 12.86 -137.64 40.91
C HIS A 334 13.34 -139.05 41.25
N THR A 335 12.89 -139.53 42.42
CA THR A 335 13.19 -140.87 42.95
C THR A 335 11.93 -141.70 43.22
N THR A 336 10.78 -141.21 42.76
CA THR A 336 9.48 -141.88 42.77
C THR A 336 8.78 -141.63 41.44
N SER A 337 8.12 -142.64 40.85
CA SER A 337 7.42 -142.51 39.55
C SER A 337 6.31 -141.46 39.57
N ALA A 338 5.66 -141.29 40.73
CA ALA A 338 4.77 -140.17 41.00
C ALA A 338 5.55 -139.00 41.63
N HIS A 339 5.55 -137.84 40.97
CA HIS A 339 6.13 -136.59 41.46
C HIS A 339 5.35 -135.38 40.93
N TYR A 340 5.49 -134.23 41.59
CA TYR A 340 4.75 -132.99 41.26
C TYR A 340 5.66 -131.77 41.27
N VAL A 341 5.64 -130.92 40.23
CA VAL A 341 6.36 -129.62 40.23
C VAL A 341 5.38 -128.50 39.90
N TYR A 342 5.11 -127.62 40.87
CA TYR A 342 4.27 -126.44 40.67
C TYR A 342 5.14 -125.24 40.31
N PHE A 343 4.94 -124.69 39.11
CA PHE A 343 5.59 -123.46 38.65
C PHE A 343 4.74 -122.29 39.13
N GLY A 344 4.78 -122.04 40.44
CA GLY A 344 3.84 -121.21 41.20
C GLY A 344 3.39 -121.95 42.47
N THR A 345 2.38 -121.42 43.16
CA THR A 345 1.81 -122.07 44.35
C THR A 345 0.73 -123.11 44.02
N ALA A 346 0.49 -124.04 44.94
CA ALA A 346 -0.68 -124.92 44.96
C ALA A 346 -1.74 -124.46 45.97
N GLN A 347 -1.40 -123.50 46.84
CA GLN A 347 -2.22 -123.11 48.00
C GLN A 347 -3.07 -121.89 47.68
N ALA A 348 -4.40 -122.02 47.81
CA ALA A 348 -5.34 -120.93 47.54
C ALA A 348 -5.06 -119.65 48.36
N ALA A 349 -4.64 -119.81 49.63
CA ALA A 349 -4.30 -118.70 50.52
C ALA A 349 -3.05 -117.91 50.07
N GLN A 350 -2.12 -118.55 49.34
CA GLN A 350 -0.88 -117.92 48.85
C GLN A 350 -1.03 -117.37 47.43
N ALA A 351 -2.12 -117.69 46.73
CA ALA A 351 -2.32 -117.33 45.33
C ALA A 351 -2.10 -115.84 45.02
N PRO A 352 -2.60 -114.85 45.81
CA PRO A 352 -2.42 -113.43 45.50
C PRO A 352 -0.96 -112.95 45.39
N ALA A 353 -0.01 -113.66 46.00
CA ALA A 353 1.42 -113.32 46.00
C ALA A 353 2.29 -114.37 45.27
N GLN A 354 1.78 -115.56 44.97
CA GLN A 354 2.56 -116.71 44.50
C GLN A 354 1.94 -117.49 43.34
N MET A 355 0.77 -117.08 42.82
CA MET A 355 0.28 -117.60 41.53
C MET A 355 1.18 -117.07 40.42
N SER A 356 1.55 -117.93 39.47
CA SER A 356 2.51 -117.58 38.42
C SER A 356 1.88 -116.95 37.18
N MET A 357 0.57 -117.13 36.97
CA MET A 357 -0.09 -116.78 35.71
C MET A 357 -1.12 -115.68 35.91
N HIS A 358 -0.93 -114.55 35.23
CA HIS A 358 -1.91 -113.47 35.12
C HIS A 358 -2.92 -113.80 34.02
N ILE A 359 -4.21 -113.74 34.32
CA ILE A 359 -5.28 -114.13 33.39
C ILE A 359 -6.49 -113.20 33.53
N GLU A 360 -7.31 -113.16 32.49
CA GLU A 360 -8.68 -112.67 32.52
C GLU A 360 -9.64 -113.87 32.56
N ALA A 361 -10.65 -113.81 33.43
CA ALA A 361 -11.69 -114.83 33.51
C ALA A 361 -12.45 -114.97 32.18
N GLY A 362 -12.81 -116.20 31.79
CA GLY A 362 -13.53 -116.49 30.54
C GLY A 362 -12.67 -116.47 29.26
N ARG A 363 -11.43 -115.99 29.30
CA ARG A 363 -10.51 -116.08 28.15
C ARG A 363 -9.99 -117.50 27.97
N THR A 364 -9.61 -117.82 26.73
CA THR A 364 -9.05 -119.13 26.38
C THR A 364 -7.55 -119.01 26.17
N TYR A 365 -6.79 -119.89 26.79
CA TYR A 365 -5.32 -119.82 26.85
C TYR A 365 -4.66 -121.11 26.42
N MET A 366 -3.48 -121.03 25.82
CA MET A 366 -2.63 -122.17 25.49
C MET A 366 -1.39 -122.18 26.38
N PHE A 367 -1.04 -123.36 26.90
CA PHE A 367 0.26 -123.60 27.50
C PHE A 367 1.24 -124.19 26.47
N SER A 368 2.52 -123.83 26.58
CA SER A 368 3.61 -124.49 25.89
C SER A 368 4.88 -124.50 26.74
N VAL A 369 5.74 -125.48 26.49
CA VAL A 369 6.98 -125.67 27.24
C VAL A 369 7.98 -126.47 26.42
N TRP A 370 9.27 -126.19 26.56
CA TRP A 370 10.33 -127.00 26.01
C TRP A 370 10.80 -128.04 27.01
N LEU A 371 10.85 -129.31 26.59
CA LEU A 371 11.17 -130.47 27.43
C LEU A 371 12.24 -131.33 26.77
N LYS A 372 13.18 -131.84 27.57
CA LYS A 372 14.24 -132.75 27.14
C LYS A 372 14.52 -133.79 28.23
N ALA A 373 14.55 -135.08 27.87
CA ALA A 373 15.07 -136.11 28.78
C ALA A 373 16.59 -136.03 28.81
N ILE A 374 17.18 -136.09 30.01
CA ILE A 374 18.64 -136.03 30.21
C ILE A 374 19.21 -137.26 30.94
N SER A 375 18.36 -138.16 31.43
CA SER A 375 18.73 -139.51 31.90
C SER A 375 18.49 -140.58 30.84
N THR A 376 19.07 -141.77 31.05
CA THR A 376 18.86 -142.95 30.20
C THR A 376 17.44 -143.51 30.30
N ALA A 377 16.85 -143.51 31.50
CA ALA A 377 15.43 -143.72 31.68
C ALA A 377 14.66 -142.47 31.22
N ILE A 378 13.66 -142.63 30.35
CA ILE A 378 12.86 -141.52 29.82
C ILE A 378 11.67 -141.26 30.76
N PRO A 379 11.52 -140.05 31.33
CA PRO A 379 10.37 -139.71 32.15
C PRO A 379 9.08 -139.71 31.33
N SER A 380 7.97 -140.08 31.97
CA SER A 380 6.61 -139.91 31.44
C SER A 380 5.89 -138.89 32.33
N ILE A 381 5.56 -137.73 31.77
CA ILE A 381 5.07 -136.55 32.51
C ILE A 381 3.89 -135.89 31.79
N ARG A 382 2.86 -135.48 32.55
CA ARG A 382 1.76 -134.64 32.05
C ARG A 382 1.79 -133.26 32.69
N PHE A 383 1.09 -132.31 32.09
CA PHE A 383 0.88 -130.99 32.67
C PHE A 383 -0.58 -130.77 33.01
N ASN A 384 -0.79 -130.19 34.19
CA ASN A 384 -2.08 -129.81 34.70
C ASN A 384 -2.09 -128.29 34.95
N ILE A 385 -3.25 -127.66 34.77
CA ILE A 385 -3.49 -126.27 35.15
C ILE A 385 -4.31 -126.23 36.43
N LEU A 386 -3.92 -125.36 37.36
CA LEU A 386 -4.64 -125.06 38.59
C LEU A 386 -5.14 -123.61 38.51
N TRP A 387 -6.44 -123.43 38.34
CA TRP A 387 -7.09 -122.13 38.34
C TRP A 387 -7.37 -121.70 39.78
N PHE A 388 -7.04 -120.45 40.10
CA PHE A 388 -7.43 -119.81 41.35
C PHE A 388 -8.70 -118.99 41.10
N ILE A 389 -9.81 -119.39 41.71
CA ILE A 389 -11.13 -118.78 41.53
C ILE A 389 -11.49 -118.03 42.80
N ARG A 390 -11.76 -116.73 42.67
CA ARG A 390 -12.27 -115.92 43.78
C ARG A 390 -13.80 -116.04 43.82
N ASP A 391 -14.36 -116.47 44.94
CA ASP A 391 -15.79 -116.37 45.18
C ASP A 391 -16.17 -114.87 45.30
N PRO A 392 -17.06 -114.35 44.44
CA PRO A 392 -17.45 -112.94 44.46
C PRO A 392 -18.22 -112.54 45.73
N ASN A 393 -18.82 -113.50 46.45
CA ASN A 393 -19.63 -113.23 47.64
C ASN A 393 -18.81 -113.27 48.93
N THR A 394 -17.87 -114.23 49.05
CA THR A 394 -17.07 -114.43 50.27
C THR A 394 -15.64 -113.91 50.16
N GLY A 395 -15.17 -113.55 48.96
CA GLY A 395 -13.79 -113.13 48.69
C GLY A 395 -12.75 -114.25 48.79
N ASN A 396 -13.13 -115.43 49.29
CA ASN A 396 -12.28 -116.62 49.42
C ASN A 396 -11.78 -117.09 48.06
N ILE A 397 -10.55 -117.60 48.05
CA ILE A 397 -9.95 -118.20 46.87
C ILE A 397 -10.10 -119.71 46.98
N THR A 398 -10.55 -120.33 45.90
CA THR A 398 -10.66 -121.79 45.74
C THR A 398 -9.83 -122.23 44.54
N THR A 399 -9.53 -123.52 44.44
CA THR A 399 -8.72 -124.08 43.35
C THR A 399 -9.52 -125.04 42.48
N ASN A 400 -9.46 -124.87 41.16
CA ASN A 400 -10.01 -125.81 40.19
C ASN A 400 -8.88 -126.37 39.31
N GLY A 401 -8.65 -127.69 39.36
CA GLY A 401 -7.56 -128.35 38.66
C GLY A 401 -8.05 -129.12 37.43
N GLY A 402 -7.35 -128.98 36.29
CA GLY A 402 -7.61 -129.73 35.06
C GLY A 402 -6.33 -130.24 34.40
N ILE A 403 -6.44 -131.32 33.61
CA ILE A 403 -5.34 -131.83 32.78
C ILE A 403 -5.28 -131.01 31.50
N VAL A 404 -4.07 -130.62 31.07
CA VAL A 404 -3.86 -129.99 29.75
C VAL A 404 -3.26 -131.04 28.81
N PHE A 405 -3.97 -131.35 27.72
CA PHE A 405 -3.53 -132.37 26.77
C PHE A 405 -2.53 -131.80 25.75
N PRO A 406 -1.53 -132.56 25.28
CA PRO A 406 -0.66 -132.13 24.18
C PRO A 406 -1.47 -131.97 22.88
N GLN A 407 -1.10 -131.01 22.03
CA GLN A 407 -1.71 -130.90 20.69
C GLN A 407 -1.34 -132.12 19.82
N GLY A 408 -2.28 -132.56 18.98
CA GLY A 408 -2.09 -133.73 18.11
C GLY A 408 -1.99 -135.09 18.81
N GLN A 409 -2.21 -135.15 20.13
CA GLN A 409 -2.16 -136.40 20.90
C GLN A 409 -3.45 -136.64 21.70
N THR A 410 -3.70 -137.91 22.04
CA THR A 410 -4.81 -138.36 22.90
C THR A 410 -4.37 -138.76 24.30
N ASP A 411 -3.10 -139.15 24.50
CA ASP A 411 -2.53 -139.34 25.84
C ASP A 411 -2.27 -137.98 26.52
N SER A 412 -2.47 -137.94 27.83
CA SER A 412 -2.07 -136.81 28.67
C SER A 412 -0.58 -136.80 28.99
N TYR A 413 0.07 -137.97 29.01
CA TYR A 413 1.48 -138.11 29.36
C TYR A 413 2.38 -137.98 28.12
N ILE A 414 3.39 -137.14 28.25
CA ILE A 414 4.48 -136.93 27.31
C ILE A 414 5.70 -137.69 27.79
N SER A 415 6.38 -138.37 26.88
CA SER A 415 7.76 -138.84 27.07
C SER A 415 8.73 -137.88 26.35
N PRO A 416 9.50 -137.03 27.05
CA PRO A 416 10.41 -136.08 26.42
C PRO A 416 11.53 -136.77 25.64
N GLY A 417 11.76 -136.35 24.40
CA GLY A 417 12.89 -136.88 23.61
C GLY A 417 14.25 -136.44 24.15
N THR A 418 15.29 -137.23 23.88
CA THR A 418 16.68 -136.91 24.26
C THR A 418 17.24 -135.70 23.51
N ASN A 419 16.74 -135.36 22.32
CA ASN A 419 17.13 -134.14 21.60
C ASN A 419 16.54 -132.87 22.25
N GLY A 420 15.34 -133.00 22.84
CA GLY A 420 14.56 -131.89 23.39
C GLY A 420 13.70 -131.20 22.33
N GLN A 421 12.44 -130.89 22.67
CA GLN A 421 11.51 -130.21 21.76
C GLN A 421 10.48 -129.38 22.51
N ARG A 422 9.85 -128.43 21.81
CA ARG A 422 8.76 -127.63 22.36
C ARG A 422 7.43 -128.35 22.15
N TYR A 423 6.70 -128.53 23.24
CA TYR A 423 5.36 -129.07 23.27
C TYR A 423 4.36 -127.93 23.38
N SER A 424 3.38 -127.90 22.46
CA SER A 424 2.21 -127.03 22.55
C SER A 424 1.04 -127.86 23.07
N PHE A 425 0.21 -127.28 23.93
CA PHE A 425 -0.91 -127.97 24.56
C PHE A 425 -2.24 -127.44 24.00
N LYS A 426 -3.29 -128.25 24.10
CA LYS A 426 -4.65 -127.83 23.76
C LYS A 426 -5.06 -126.70 24.69
N SER A 427 -5.80 -125.74 24.16
CA SER A 427 -6.19 -124.57 24.92
C SER A 427 -7.20 -124.90 26.02
N SER A 428 -7.15 -124.13 27.11
CA SER A 428 -8.01 -124.26 28.27
C SER A 428 -8.64 -122.89 28.58
N THR A 429 -9.96 -122.87 28.76
CA THR A 429 -10.70 -121.66 29.08
C THR A 429 -10.66 -121.39 30.58
N ALA A 430 -10.26 -120.18 30.96
CA ALA A 430 -10.24 -119.73 32.35
C ALA A 430 -11.67 -119.71 32.92
N PRO A 431 -11.93 -120.37 34.07
CA PRO A 431 -13.25 -120.32 34.71
C PRO A 431 -13.71 -118.89 35.03
N THR A 432 -15.02 -118.71 35.15
CA THR A 432 -15.61 -117.45 35.65
C THR A 432 -15.02 -117.11 37.03
N ASN A 433 -14.68 -115.84 37.26
CA ASN A 433 -14.02 -115.34 38.48
C ASN A 433 -12.64 -115.97 38.77
N ALA A 434 -12.00 -116.62 37.80
CA ALA A 434 -10.59 -116.94 37.90
C ALA A 434 -9.77 -115.63 38.00
N ILE A 435 -8.85 -115.56 38.95
CA ILE A 435 -7.97 -114.40 39.23
C ILE A 435 -6.51 -114.65 38.83
N GLY A 436 -6.19 -115.90 38.51
CA GLY A 436 -4.85 -116.36 38.17
C GLY A 436 -4.81 -117.87 38.00
N ALA A 437 -3.65 -118.38 37.60
CA ALA A 437 -3.43 -119.82 37.50
C ALA A 437 -2.01 -120.22 37.94
N THR A 438 -1.78 -121.53 38.01
CA THR A 438 -0.45 -122.13 38.10
C THR A 438 -0.44 -123.42 37.31
N ILE A 439 0.57 -123.58 36.43
CA ILE A 439 0.82 -124.83 35.72
C ILE A 439 1.69 -125.74 36.59
N TYR A 440 1.41 -127.05 36.58
CA TYR A 440 2.21 -128.02 37.31
C TYR A 440 2.43 -129.32 36.52
N ALA A 441 3.65 -129.84 36.60
CA ALA A 441 4.01 -131.13 36.01
C ALA A 441 3.67 -132.28 36.98
N VAL A 442 3.23 -133.41 36.44
CA VAL A 442 2.89 -134.63 37.18
C VAL A 442 3.55 -135.85 36.54
N GLY A 443 4.33 -136.60 37.31
CA GLY A 443 4.93 -137.88 36.89
C GLY A 443 3.91 -139.00 36.77
N ASN A 444 4.11 -139.89 35.79
CA ASN A 444 3.29 -141.07 35.58
C ASN A 444 3.60 -142.14 36.65
N PRO A 445 2.63 -142.58 37.48
CA PRO A 445 2.85 -143.61 38.48
C PRO A 445 3.38 -144.95 37.91
N SER A 446 3.10 -145.24 36.64
CA SER A 446 3.60 -146.43 35.93
C SER A 446 4.93 -146.19 35.18
N GLY A 447 5.52 -145.00 35.32
CA GLY A 447 6.81 -144.62 34.72
C GLY A 447 8.02 -145.09 35.53
N PRO A 448 9.25 -144.78 35.06
CA PRO A 448 10.47 -145.13 35.79
C PRO A 448 10.52 -144.45 37.16
N THR A 449 11.01 -145.17 38.17
CA THR A 449 11.15 -144.63 39.54
C THR A 449 12.23 -143.55 39.65
N THR A 450 13.23 -143.57 38.77
CA THR A 450 14.31 -142.57 38.72
C THR A 450 14.54 -142.08 37.30
N SER A 451 14.29 -140.78 37.05
CA SER A 451 14.74 -140.13 35.81
C SER A 451 14.89 -138.60 35.98
N GLU A 452 15.49 -137.96 34.98
CA GLU A 452 15.81 -136.54 34.96
C GLU A 452 15.36 -135.90 33.63
N TYR A 453 14.77 -134.71 33.71
CA TYR A 453 14.37 -133.91 32.55
C TYR A 453 14.58 -132.42 32.76
N LEU A 454 14.70 -131.71 31.65
CA LEU A 454 14.69 -130.25 31.61
C LEU A 454 13.31 -129.71 31.30
N VAL A 455 13.00 -128.58 31.91
CA VAL A 455 11.83 -127.74 31.63
C VAL A 455 12.34 -126.32 31.38
N ASP A 456 12.12 -125.79 30.19
CA ASP A 456 12.55 -124.46 29.77
C ASP A 456 11.46 -123.82 28.90
N MET A 457 11.55 -122.51 28.66
CA MET A 457 10.63 -121.77 27.80
C MET A 457 9.16 -122.03 28.13
N LEU A 458 8.79 -122.00 29.42
CA LEU A 458 7.39 -122.07 29.81
C LEU A 458 6.68 -120.82 29.30
N MET A 459 5.58 -121.01 28.59
CA MET A 459 4.76 -119.92 28.07
C MET A 459 3.27 -120.24 28.18
N PHE A 460 2.52 -119.24 28.63
CA PHE A 460 1.06 -119.25 28.62
C PHE A 460 0.56 -118.01 27.88
N GLU A 461 -0.25 -118.19 26.85
CA GLU A 461 -0.67 -117.10 25.96
C GLU A 461 -2.17 -117.20 25.66
N GLU A 462 -2.84 -116.06 25.40
CA GLU A 462 -4.25 -116.08 24.97
C GLU A 462 -4.33 -116.72 23.58
N SER A 463 -5.18 -117.74 23.44
CA SER A 463 -5.30 -118.57 22.25
C SER A 463 -6.55 -118.21 21.46
N ILE A 464 -6.36 -117.53 20.32
CA ILE A 464 -7.44 -117.18 19.40
C ILE A 464 -7.57 -118.25 18.30
N GLY A 465 -8.51 -119.17 18.51
CA GLY A 465 -8.77 -120.35 17.67
C GLY A 465 -8.33 -121.67 18.34
N SER A 466 -8.68 -122.79 17.72
CA SER A 466 -8.33 -124.15 18.16
C SER A 466 -7.03 -124.66 17.51
N GLU A 467 -6.18 -125.32 18.29
CA GLU A 467 -4.99 -126.07 17.85
C GLU A 467 -4.00 -125.30 16.94
N LYS A 468 -3.79 -124.00 17.21
CA LYS A 468 -2.65 -123.26 16.66
C LYS A 468 -1.36 -123.65 17.39
N PRO A 469 -0.20 -123.75 16.70
CA PRO A 469 1.10 -123.86 17.35
C PRO A 469 1.39 -122.67 18.26
N ALA A 470 2.14 -122.90 19.34
CA ALA A 470 2.55 -121.83 20.26
C ALA A 470 3.46 -120.79 19.58
N SER A 471 3.25 -119.52 19.92
CA SER A 471 4.06 -118.41 19.37
C SER A 471 5.50 -118.46 19.85
N THR A 472 6.43 -117.78 19.17
CA THR A 472 7.83 -117.71 19.60
C THR A 472 7.93 -117.27 21.05
N TRP A 473 8.64 -118.05 21.87
CA TRP A 473 8.71 -117.82 23.32
C TRP A 473 9.23 -116.41 23.64
N VAL A 474 8.56 -115.75 24.58
CA VAL A 474 9.00 -114.50 25.22
C VAL A 474 9.01 -114.67 26.74
N ALA A 475 9.88 -113.93 27.43
CA ALA A 475 9.85 -113.85 28.89
C ALA A 475 8.54 -113.23 29.39
N GLY A 476 8.11 -113.62 30.58
CA GLY A 476 6.96 -113.03 31.25
C GLY A 476 7.15 -111.55 31.64
N PRO A 477 6.08 -110.84 31.98
CA PRO A 477 6.19 -109.49 32.52
C PRO A 477 7.01 -109.46 33.81
N ALA A 478 7.75 -108.37 33.98
CA ALA A 478 8.40 -108.00 35.24
C ALA A 478 7.43 -107.24 36.15
N ASP A 479 7.76 -107.15 37.44
CA ASP A 479 6.97 -106.43 38.45
C ASP A 479 7.04 -104.89 38.23
N LEU A 480 5.89 -104.19 38.32
CA LEU A 480 5.61 -102.96 37.56
C LEU A 480 5.80 -101.62 38.30
N ASN A 481 6.39 -101.61 39.50
CA ASN A 481 6.41 -100.44 40.40
C ASN A 481 7.04 -99.14 39.82
N ALA A 482 7.89 -99.22 38.79
CA ALA A 482 8.55 -98.04 38.23
C ALA A 482 7.62 -97.10 37.41
N ILE A 483 6.59 -97.64 36.76
CA ILE A 483 5.73 -96.85 35.85
C ILE A 483 4.85 -95.86 36.63
N LYS A 484 4.39 -96.24 37.83
CA LYS A 484 3.51 -95.41 38.66
C LYS A 484 4.11 -94.03 38.98
N ASN A 485 5.39 -93.98 39.33
CA ASN A 485 6.05 -92.75 39.77
C ASN A 485 6.13 -91.68 38.66
N ALA A 486 6.23 -92.08 37.39
CA ALA A 486 6.23 -91.16 36.25
C ALA A 486 4.85 -90.51 36.00
N PHE A 487 3.78 -91.24 36.31
CA PHE A 487 2.40 -90.76 36.15
C PHE A 487 2.06 -89.69 37.20
N ASP A 488 2.40 -89.93 38.47
CA ASP A 488 2.15 -89.00 39.58
C ASP A 488 2.87 -87.64 39.38
N ALA A 489 4.10 -87.66 38.82
CA ALA A 489 4.84 -86.46 38.46
C ALA A 489 4.15 -85.66 37.33
N SER A 490 3.59 -86.36 36.34
CA SER A 490 2.90 -85.74 35.20
C SER A 490 1.59 -85.04 35.63
N ALA A 491 0.82 -85.67 36.53
CA ALA A 491 -0.37 -85.06 37.12
C ALA A 491 -0.08 -83.76 37.87
N THR A 492 1.06 -83.71 38.60
CA THR A 492 1.52 -82.52 39.32
C THR A 492 1.82 -81.35 38.37
N ALA A 493 2.49 -81.63 37.24
CA ALA A 493 2.81 -80.60 36.25
C ALA A 493 1.56 -80.01 35.57
N ILE A 494 0.55 -80.84 35.30
CA ILE A 494 -0.74 -80.40 34.71
C ILE A 494 -1.46 -79.45 35.67
N ASN A 495 -1.56 -79.79 36.95
CA ASN A 495 -2.25 -78.96 37.94
C ASN A 495 -1.62 -77.56 38.07
N ASN A 496 -0.29 -77.46 38.02
CA ASN A 496 0.44 -76.19 38.00
C ASN A 496 0.15 -75.36 36.74
N LEU A 497 -0.04 -75.99 35.58
CA LEU A 497 -0.43 -75.31 34.35
C LEU A 497 -1.85 -74.73 34.48
N THR A 498 -2.81 -75.51 34.98
CA THR A 498 -4.20 -75.06 35.22
C THR A 498 -4.24 -73.83 36.13
N THR A 499 -3.46 -73.81 37.22
CA THR A 499 -3.37 -72.64 38.11
C THR A 499 -2.82 -71.40 37.40
N ARG A 500 -1.83 -71.54 36.52
CA ARG A 500 -1.28 -70.40 35.77
C ARG A 500 -2.30 -69.82 34.77
N VAL A 501 -2.98 -70.68 34.01
CA VAL A 501 -3.99 -70.25 33.02
C VAL A 501 -5.12 -69.47 33.69
N ALA A 502 -5.64 -69.94 34.83
CA ALA A 502 -6.70 -69.24 35.56
C ALA A 502 -6.28 -67.83 36.05
N ASN A 503 -5.02 -67.63 36.42
CA ASN A 503 -4.49 -66.32 36.78
C ASN A 503 -4.41 -65.38 35.56
N ASP A 504 -3.91 -65.89 34.43
CA ASP A 504 -3.78 -65.13 33.18
C ASP A 504 -5.17 -64.70 32.65
N GLU A 505 -6.18 -65.58 32.70
CA GLU A 505 -7.59 -65.28 32.36
C GLU A 505 -8.17 -64.15 33.21
N GLY A 506 -7.86 -64.12 34.52
CA GLY A 506 -8.26 -63.04 35.42
C GLY A 506 -7.62 -61.69 35.06
N ILE A 507 -6.33 -61.68 34.71
CA ILE A 507 -5.60 -60.48 34.27
C ILE A 507 -6.18 -59.95 32.96
N ILE A 508 -6.41 -60.83 31.97
CA ILE A 508 -7.00 -60.48 30.67
C ILE A 508 -8.40 -59.85 30.85
N THR A 509 -9.22 -60.41 31.76
CA THR A 509 -10.55 -59.85 32.09
C THR A 509 -10.45 -58.44 32.66
N SER A 510 -9.50 -58.19 33.56
CA SER A 510 -9.26 -56.85 34.14
C SER A 510 -8.80 -55.83 33.09
N GLN A 511 -7.93 -56.25 32.17
CA GLN A 511 -7.49 -55.41 31.04
C GLN A 511 -8.65 -55.07 30.10
N GLY A 512 -9.51 -56.04 29.75
CA GLY A 512 -10.70 -55.82 28.93
C GLY A 512 -11.69 -54.82 29.54
N ASN A 513 -11.92 -54.89 30.85
CA ASN A 513 -12.72 -53.91 31.59
C ASN A 513 -12.13 -52.49 31.51
N SER A 514 -10.80 -52.37 31.64
CA SER A 514 -10.08 -51.09 31.54
C SER A 514 -10.17 -50.47 30.14
N ILE A 515 -10.02 -51.29 29.09
CA ILE A 515 -10.18 -50.87 27.69
C ILE A 515 -11.61 -50.38 27.41
N THR A 516 -12.62 -51.05 27.97
CA THR A 516 -14.02 -50.64 27.82
C THR A 516 -14.29 -49.29 28.48
N GLN A 517 -13.74 -49.04 29.68
CA GLN A 517 -13.83 -47.74 30.34
C GLN A 517 -13.15 -46.63 29.53
N LEU A 518 -11.96 -46.88 28.98
CA LEU A 518 -11.25 -45.93 28.11
C LEU A 518 -12.06 -45.58 26.85
N ASN A 519 -12.67 -46.56 26.17
CA ASN A 519 -13.54 -46.32 25.01
C ASN A 519 -14.76 -45.45 25.37
N ASN A 520 -15.38 -45.68 26.52
CA ASN A 520 -16.50 -44.85 27.01
C ASN A 520 -16.03 -43.42 27.31
N SER A 521 -14.87 -43.24 27.96
CA SER A 521 -14.28 -41.92 28.22
C SER A 521 -13.97 -41.16 26.93
N ILE A 522 -13.36 -41.81 25.92
CA ILE A 522 -13.06 -41.21 24.61
C ILE A 522 -14.35 -40.77 23.91
N THR A 523 -15.41 -41.59 23.95
CA THR A 523 -16.72 -41.27 23.36
C THR A 523 -17.32 -40.01 24.00
N ASN A 524 -17.26 -39.91 25.34
CA ASN A 524 -17.73 -38.73 26.07
C ASN A 524 -16.90 -37.46 25.77
N ILE A 525 -15.58 -37.60 25.65
CA ILE A 525 -14.69 -36.50 25.26
C ILE A 525 -15.04 -35.99 23.86
N ASN A 526 -15.24 -36.89 22.89
CA ASN A 526 -15.61 -36.51 21.52
C ASN A 526 -16.96 -35.77 21.47
N GLY A 527 -17.98 -36.23 22.20
CA GLY A 527 -19.26 -35.52 22.31
C GLY A 527 -19.14 -34.14 22.98
N THR A 528 -18.32 -34.04 24.03
CA THR A 528 -18.03 -32.76 24.72
C THR A 528 -17.24 -31.80 23.81
N LEU A 529 -16.34 -32.32 22.98
CA LEU A 529 -15.55 -31.54 22.05
C LEU A 529 -16.42 -30.97 20.92
N SER A 530 -17.32 -31.78 20.33
CA SER A 530 -18.29 -31.31 19.34
C SER A 530 -19.16 -30.19 19.93
N THR A 531 -19.80 -30.42 21.08
CA THR A 531 -20.68 -29.40 21.70
C THR A 531 -19.95 -28.11 22.10
N LYS A 532 -18.66 -28.16 22.46
CA LYS A 532 -17.82 -26.96 22.67
C LYS A 532 -17.43 -26.26 21.37
N ALA A 533 -17.30 -26.99 20.27
CA ALA A 533 -17.01 -26.43 18.95
C ALA A 533 -18.26 -25.83 18.26
N ASP A 534 -19.43 -26.43 18.45
CA ASP A 534 -20.56 -26.29 17.52
C ASP A 534 -21.39 -25.01 17.62
N SER A 535 -21.47 -24.31 18.77
CA SER A 535 -22.22 -23.03 18.80
C SER A 535 -21.97 -22.10 19.98
N THR A 536 -22.26 -22.50 21.22
CA THR A 536 -22.70 -21.50 22.22
C THR A 536 -21.63 -20.46 22.57
N ALA A 537 -20.38 -20.88 22.81
CA ALA A 537 -19.30 -19.95 23.13
C ALA A 537 -18.82 -19.16 21.91
N LEU A 538 -18.74 -19.80 20.73
CA LEU A 538 -18.31 -19.16 19.49
C LEU A 538 -19.35 -18.14 19.00
N ASN A 539 -20.63 -18.51 18.96
CA ASN A 539 -21.72 -17.61 18.60
C ASN A 539 -21.88 -16.49 19.63
N ALA A 540 -21.68 -16.74 20.93
CA ALA A 540 -21.66 -15.67 21.92
C ALA A 540 -20.49 -14.69 21.69
N LEU A 541 -19.32 -15.18 21.27
CA LEU A 541 -18.19 -14.32 20.90
C LEU A 541 -18.46 -13.55 19.60
N THR A 542 -18.92 -14.22 18.54
CA THR A 542 -19.32 -13.60 17.26
C THR A 542 -20.38 -12.52 17.45
N ASN A 543 -21.43 -12.81 18.25
CA ASN A 543 -22.48 -11.84 18.54
C ASN A 543 -21.95 -10.64 19.35
N ARG A 544 -21.06 -10.87 20.33
CA ARG A 544 -20.40 -9.79 21.09
C ARG A 544 -19.49 -8.93 20.21
N VAL A 545 -18.72 -9.55 19.31
CA VAL A 545 -17.84 -8.85 18.35
C VAL A 545 -18.69 -8.02 17.40
N SER A 546 -19.69 -8.60 16.75
CA SER A 546 -20.60 -7.89 15.85
C SER A 546 -21.35 -6.73 16.54
N THR A 547 -21.78 -6.91 17.79
CA THR A 547 -22.37 -5.84 18.59
C THR A 547 -21.36 -4.72 18.87
N ALA A 548 -20.11 -5.07 19.24
CA ALA A 548 -19.05 -4.11 19.50
C ALA A 548 -18.66 -3.33 18.22
N GLU A 549 -18.55 -4.00 17.07
CA GLU A 549 -18.29 -3.38 15.76
C GLU A 549 -19.38 -2.36 15.39
N GLY A 550 -20.66 -2.72 15.61
CA GLY A 550 -21.78 -1.79 15.44
C GLY A 550 -21.72 -0.58 16.37
N GLN A 551 -21.40 -0.79 17.66
CA GLN A 551 -21.22 0.29 18.62
C GLN A 551 -20.02 1.20 18.30
N ILE A 552 -18.89 0.62 17.89
CA ILE A 552 -17.69 1.37 17.46
C ILE A 552 -18.00 2.21 16.22
N THR A 553 -18.76 1.67 15.27
CA THR A 553 -19.20 2.40 14.07
C THR A 553 -20.12 3.57 14.42
N ALA A 554 -21.07 3.36 15.34
CA ALA A 554 -21.95 4.42 15.82
C ALA A 554 -21.18 5.51 16.60
N GLN A 555 -20.23 5.11 17.46
CA GLN A 555 -19.34 6.03 18.18
C GLN A 555 -18.45 6.83 17.23
N GLY A 556 -17.87 6.18 16.20
CA GLY A 556 -17.08 6.85 15.17
C GLY A 556 -17.90 7.91 14.42
N SER A 557 -19.16 7.60 14.09
CA SER A 557 -20.09 8.55 13.47
C SER A 557 -20.42 9.74 14.39
N ALA A 558 -20.66 9.49 15.68
CA ALA A 558 -20.87 10.53 16.69
C ALA A 558 -19.63 11.43 16.90
N ILE A 559 -18.42 10.86 16.86
CA ILE A 559 -17.15 11.60 16.93
C ILE A 559 -16.99 12.51 15.70
N VAL A 560 -17.39 12.06 14.50
CA VAL A 560 -17.39 12.90 13.30
C VAL A 560 -18.38 14.07 13.42
N SER A 561 -19.60 13.85 13.93
CA SER A 561 -20.53 14.95 14.24
C SER A 561 -19.94 15.93 15.26
N LEU A 562 -19.44 15.44 16.41
CA LEU A 562 -18.78 16.27 17.43
C LEU A 562 -17.61 17.09 16.86
N LYS A 563 -16.82 16.51 15.96
CA LYS A 563 -15.72 17.21 15.28
C LYS A 563 -16.23 18.35 14.39
N ASN A 564 -17.33 18.13 13.66
CA ASN A 564 -17.96 19.14 12.81
C ASN A 564 -18.61 20.26 13.66
N ASP A 565 -19.33 19.89 14.73
CA ASP A 565 -19.96 20.84 15.66
C ASP A 565 -18.91 21.69 16.41
N LEU A 566 -17.79 21.09 16.80
CA LEU A 566 -16.65 21.79 17.40
C LEU A 566 -15.97 22.73 16.40
N ALA A 567 -15.81 22.33 15.14
CA ALA A 567 -15.27 23.20 14.10
C ALA A 567 -16.20 24.41 13.85
N ALA A 568 -17.52 24.19 13.79
CA ALA A 568 -18.51 25.25 13.70
C ALA A 568 -18.47 26.20 14.91
N THR A 569 -18.35 25.64 16.12
CA THR A 569 -18.23 26.41 17.37
C THR A 569 -16.96 27.26 17.40
N ASN A 570 -15.81 26.69 17.03
CA ASN A 570 -14.54 27.42 16.94
C ASN A 570 -14.61 28.57 15.93
N ASN A 571 -15.22 28.36 14.75
CA ASN A 571 -15.42 29.41 13.75
C ASN A 571 -16.34 30.54 14.26
N ALA A 572 -17.37 30.19 15.04
CA ALA A 572 -18.27 31.17 15.66
C ALA A 572 -17.59 31.96 16.80
N VAL A 573 -16.73 31.30 17.61
CA VAL A 573 -15.92 31.95 18.65
C VAL A 573 -14.87 32.87 18.02
N ALA A 574 -14.15 32.41 16.99
CA ALA A 574 -13.17 33.22 16.27
C ALA A 574 -13.82 34.48 15.67
N SER A 575 -15.00 34.35 15.05
CA SER A 575 -15.77 35.49 14.54
C SER A 575 -16.21 36.48 15.64
N LYS A 576 -16.53 36.01 16.85
CA LYS A 576 -16.90 36.88 17.98
C LYS A 576 -15.70 37.51 18.69
N ALA A 577 -14.55 36.86 18.63
CA ALA A 577 -13.28 37.35 19.16
C ALA A 577 -12.45 38.14 18.14
N ASP A 578 -12.98 38.37 16.94
CA ASP A 578 -12.31 39.09 15.86
C ASP A 578 -11.88 40.50 16.33
N SER A 579 -10.69 40.91 15.87
CA SER A 579 -10.08 42.21 16.19
C SER A 579 -11.04 43.39 15.97
N SER A 580 -11.89 43.33 14.94
CA SER A 580 -12.90 44.35 14.67
C SER A 580 -13.98 44.44 15.75
N ALA A 581 -14.43 43.32 16.33
CA ALA A 581 -15.42 43.31 17.41
C ALA A 581 -14.80 43.82 18.73
N VAL A 582 -13.58 43.39 19.05
CA VAL A 582 -12.82 43.84 20.22
C VAL A 582 -12.46 45.33 20.11
N THR A 583 -12.01 45.79 18.95
CA THR A 583 -11.68 47.20 18.68
C THR A 583 -12.93 48.08 18.73
N ASN A 584 -14.08 47.62 18.21
CA ASN A 584 -15.35 48.34 18.35
C ASN A 584 -15.80 48.45 19.81
N LEU A 585 -15.63 47.39 20.62
CA LEU A 585 -15.98 47.44 22.03
C LEU A 585 -15.03 48.36 22.81
N THR A 586 -13.73 48.28 22.54
CA THR A 586 -12.69 49.15 23.12
C THR A 586 -12.96 50.61 22.79
N SER A 587 -13.21 50.94 21.52
CA SER A 587 -13.54 52.29 21.06
C SER A 587 -14.81 52.85 21.74
N ARG A 588 -15.85 52.03 21.89
CA ARG A 588 -17.05 52.40 22.65
C ARG A 588 -16.79 52.63 24.14
N VAL A 589 -15.90 51.84 24.75
CA VAL A 589 -15.52 52.00 26.17
C VAL A 589 -14.72 53.28 26.37
N SER A 590 -13.66 53.53 25.58
CA SER A 590 -12.90 54.79 25.65
C SER A 590 -13.80 56.03 25.47
N THR A 591 -14.73 55.98 24.51
CA THR A 591 -15.71 57.06 24.29
C THR A 591 -16.64 57.28 25.49
N ALA A 592 -16.97 56.23 26.25
CA ALA A 592 -17.87 56.31 27.40
C ALA A 592 -17.16 56.64 28.72
N GLU A 593 -15.88 56.26 28.87
CA GLU A 593 -15.06 56.53 30.06
C GLU A 593 -14.42 57.92 30.04
N GLY A 594 -14.36 58.58 28.87
CA GLY A 594 -13.92 59.97 28.74
C GLY A 594 -12.41 60.20 28.82
N ASN A 595 -11.61 59.16 28.52
CA ASN A 595 -10.15 59.19 28.45
C ASN A 595 -9.67 59.07 26.99
#